data_AF-A0A973GCX6-F1
#
_entry.id   AF-A0A973GCX6-F1
#
_cell.length_a   1.000
_cell.length_b   1.000
_cell.length_c   1.000
_cell.angle_alpha   90.00
_cell.angle_beta   90.00
_cell.angle_gamma   90.00
#
_symmetry.space_group_name_H-M   'P 1'
#
loop_
_entity.id
_entity.type
_entity.pdbx_description
1 polymer ?
#
loop_
_entity_poly.entity_id
_entity_poly.type
_entity_poly.pdbx_seq_one_letter_code
_entity_poly.pdbx_strand_id
1 'polypeptide(L)' 'MARSPVSTPFVARGPQLEAIAASVARAAAGEPGALLVGADAGVGKSRLLTHAAALAQAAGATAVVVHCVDLGEVGLP' A
#
# COMPACT_ATOMS: atom_id res chain seq x y z
N MET A 1 -29.59 -3.76 9.16
CA MET A 1 -28.47 -3.35 10.05
C MET A 1 -27.20 -4.02 9.52
N ALA A 2 -26.37 -3.28 8.79
CA ALA A 2 -25.12 -3.84 8.24
C ALA A 2 -24.11 -3.99 9.37
N ARG A 3 -23.63 -5.22 9.59
CA ARG A 3 -22.62 -5.57 10.58
C ARG A 3 -21.33 -4.82 10.21
N SER A 4 -20.91 -3.86 11.05
CA SER A 4 -19.58 -3.25 10.90
C SER A 4 -18.55 -4.38 10.90
N PRO A 5 -17.69 -4.51 9.88
CA PRO A 5 -16.65 -5.52 9.91
C PRO A 5 -15.75 -5.18 11.09
N VAL A 6 -15.59 -6.13 12.02
CA VAL A 6 -14.56 -6.05 13.05
C VAL A 6 -13.25 -5.86 12.29
N SER A 7 -12.67 -4.66 12.37
CA SER A 7 -11.37 -4.40 11.77
C SER A 7 -10.37 -5.35 12.42
N THR A 8 -9.90 -6.32 11.65
CA THR A 8 -8.81 -7.18 12.11
C THR A 8 -7.61 -6.27 12.37
N PRO A 9 -6.88 -6.44 13.48
CA PRO A 9 -5.70 -5.62 13.77
C PRO A 9 -4.60 -5.91 12.74
N PHE A 10 -3.92 -4.86 12.26
CA PHE A 10 -2.76 -5.05 11.39
C PHE A 10 -1.63 -5.63 12.23
N VAL A 11 -1.26 -6.88 11.95
CA VAL A 11 -0.29 -7.64 12.74
C VAL A 11 0.82 -8.17 11.85
N ALA A 12 2.03 -8.22 12.40
CA ALA A 12 3.26 -8.51 11.69
C ALA A 12 3.53 -7.48 10.56
N ARG A 13 4.65 -7.66 9.83
CA ARG A 13 5.10 -6.80 8.71
C ARG A 13 5.87 -5.51 9.06
N GLY A 14 6.41 -5.40 10.27
CA GLY A 14 7.29 -4.28 10.67
C GLY A 14 8.41 -3.98 9.66
N PRO A 15 9.22 -4.96 9.23
CA PRO A 15 10.32 -4.72 8.29
C PRO A 15 9.86 -4.17 6.93
N GLN A 16 8.71 -4.62 6.43
CA GLN A 16 8.15 -4.12 5.17
C GLN A 16 7.65 -2.69 5.33
N LEU A 17 7.00 -2.36 6.46
CA LEU A 17 6.56 -0.99 6.75
C LEU A 17 7.74 -0.04 6.92
N GLU A 18 8.79 -0.46 7.60
CA GLU A 18 10.03 0.31 7.74
C GLU A 18 10.68 0.60 6.39
N ALA A 19 10.75 -0.40 5.50
CA ALA A 19 11.27 -0.22 4.14
C ALA A 19 10.44 0.79 3.32
N ILE A 20 9.11 0.71 3.41
CA ILE A 20 8.22 1.67 2.73
C ILE A 20 8.37 3.06 3.34
N ALA A 21 8.36 3.19 4.66
CA ALA A 21 8.52 4.47 5.36
C ALA A 21 9.87 5.14 5.04
N ALA A 22 10.96 4.37 5.00
CA ALA A 22 12.27 4.86 4.60
C ALA A 22 12.26 5.37 3.14
N SER A 23 11.55 4.69 2.24
CA SER A 23 11.41 5.16 0.85
C SER A 23 10.62 6.46 0.76
N VAL A 24 9.56 6.62 1.56
CA VAL A 24 8.78 7.87 1.62
C VAL A 24 9.64 9.00 2.18
N ALA A 25 10.44 8.74 3.22
CA ALA A 25 11.36 9.73 3.80
C ALA A 25 12.42 10.20 2.80
N ARG A 26 13.01 9.28 2.01
CA ARG A 26 13.93 9.65 0.92
C ARG A 26 13.25 10.49 -0.16
N ALA A 27 12.03 10.12 -0.56
CA ALA A 27 11.28 10.91 -1.53
C ALA A 27 11.00 12.33 -1.03
N ALA A 28 10.68 12.49 0.26
CA ALA A 28 10.52 13.80 0.90
C ALA A 28 11.81 14.62 0.93
N ALA A 29 12.98 13.97 0.96
CA ALA A 29 14.29 14.62 0.85
C ALA A 29 14.70 14.94 -0.60
N GLY A 30 13.82 14.71 -1.59
CA GLY A 30 14.08 14.99 -2.99
C GLY A 30 14.71 13.83 -3.78
N GLU A 31 14.77 12.63 -3.20
CA GLU A 31 15.27 11.42 -3.85
C GLU A 31 14.11 10.47 -4.22
N PRO A 32 13.50 10.62 -5.41
CA PRO A 32 12.38 9.78 -5.82
C PRO A 32 12.82 8.33 -6.06
N GLY A 33 11.89 7.39 -5.87
CA GLY A 33 12.15 5.98 -6.10
C GLY A 33 10.87 5.15 -6.23
N ALA A 34 11.04 3.88 -6.56
CA ALA A 34 9.97 2.91 -6.69
C ALA A 34 10.26 1.67 -5.84
N LEU A 35 9.20 1.07 -5.30
CA LEU A 35 9.26 -0.20 -4.57
C LEU A 35 8.35 -1.22 -5.24
N LEU A 36 8.83 -2.45 -5.41
CA LEU A 36 8.04 -3.58 -5.91
C LEU A 36 7.74 -4.54 -4.75
N VAL A 37 6.45 -4.82 -4.54
CA VAL A 37 6.00 -5.78 -3.52
C VAL A 37 5.63 -7.09 -4.18
N GLY A 38 6.59 -8.02 -4.24
CA GLY A 38 6.36 -9.40 -4.65
C GLY A 38 5.82 -10.23 -3.48
N ALA A 39 4.71 -10.94 -3.69
CA ALA A 39 4.19 -11.90 -2.72
C ALA A 39 3.12 -12.81 -3.34
N ASP A 40 2.84 -13.95 -2.71
CA ASP A 40 1.79 -14.87 -3.14
C ASP A 40 0.38 -14.28 -3.01
N ALA A 41 -0.58 -14.91 -3.68
CA ALA A 41 -1.99 -14.56 -3.56
C ALA A 41 -2.46 -14.72 -2.09
N GLY A 42 -3.31 -13.79 -1.62
CA GLY A 42 -3.92 -13.87 -0.29
C GLY A 42 -3.04 -13.45 0.91
N VAL A 43 -1.73 -13.23 0.75
CA VAL A 43 -0.83 -12.90 1.88
C VAL A 43 -0.97 -11.48 2.46
N GLY A 44 -1.92 -10.70 1.96
CA GLY A 44 -2.27 -9.37 2.49
C GLY A 44 -1.55 -8.18 1.85
N LYS A 45 -1.07 -8.28 0.61
CA LYS A 45 -0.40 -7.16 -0.11
C LYS A 45 -1.24 -5.87 -0.13
N SER A 46 -2.52 -5.97 -0.49
CA SER A 46 -3.43 -4.82 -0.51
C SER A 46 -3.55 -4.19 0.88
N ARG A 47 -3.62 -5.03 1.92
CA ARG A 47 -3.71 -4.56 3.30
C ARG A 47 -2.43 -3.87 3.77
N LEU A 48 -1.26 -4.39 3.39
CA LEU A 48 0.03 -3.74 3.63
C LEU A 48 0.09 -2.36 2.98
N LEU A 49 -0.28 -2.25 1.70
CA LEU A 49 -0.23 -0.99 0.95
C LEU A 49 -1.23 0.04 1.48
N THR A 50 -2.47 -0.37 1.80
CA THR A 50 -3.46 0.53 2.42
C THR A 50 -2.99 1.03 3.78
N HIS A 51 -2.40 0.16 4.61
CA HIS A 51 -1.88 0.59 5.91
C HIS A 51 -0.68 1.52 5.78
N ALA A 52 0.26 1.23 4.88
CA ALA A 52 1.40 2.09 4.60
C ALA A 52 0.98 3.46 4.05
N ALA A 53 -0.04 3.52 3.18
CA ALA A 53 -0.60 4.76 2.68
C ALA A 53 -1.20 5.61 3.82
N ALA A 54 -1.93 4.99 4.76
CA ALA A 54 -2.47 5.68 5.92
C ALA A 54 -1.35 6.24 6.83
N LEU A 55 -0.28 5.49 7.04
CA LEU A 55 0.90 5.94 7.80
C LEU A 55 1.62 7.10 7.08
N ALA A 56 1.78 7.02 5.77
CA ALA A 56 2.39 8.09 4.98
C ALA A 56 1.54 9.38 5.01
N GLN A 57 0.22 9.26 4.91
CA GLN A 57 -0.71 10.39 5.08
C GLN A 57 -0.61 11.01 6.47
N ALA A 58 -0.55 10.18 7.52
CA ALA A 58 -0.35 10.66 8.89
C ALA A 58 1.00 11.38 9.07
N ALA A 59 2.00 11.04 8.27
CA ALA A 59 3.30 11.71 8.22
C ALA A 59 3.34 12.94 7.28
N GLY A 60 2.20 13.34 6.69
CA GLY A 60 2.08 14.54 5.85
C GLY A 60 2.29 14.32 4.35
N ALA A 61 2.44 13.08 3.89
CA ALA A 61 2.52 12.78 2.47
C ALA A 61 1.14 12.69 1.81
N THR A 62 1.03 13.10 0.55
CA THR A 62 -0.14 12.78 -0.28
C THR A 62 -0.04 11.34 -0.77
N ALA A 63 -1.04 10.51 -0.45
CA ALA A 63 -1.09 9.12 -0.93
C ALA A 63 -2.28 8.91 -1.88
N VAL A 64 -2.00 8.27 -3.02
CA VAL A 64 -3.00 7.84 -4.02
C VAL A 64 -2.90 6.32 -4.14
N VAL A 65 -4.03 5.63 -3.98
CA VAL A 65 -4.13 4.18 -4.16
C VAL A 65 -5.00 3.91 -5.38
N VAL A 66 -4.47 3.13 -6.32
CA VAL A 66 -5.17 2.70 -7.53
C VAL A 66 -5.22 1.18 -7.58
N HIS A 67 -6.07 0.66 -8.46
CA HIS A 67 -6.16 -0.77 -8.73
C HIS A 67 -5.79 -1.02 -10.18
N CYS A 68 -4.92 -2.01 -10.39
CA CYS A 68 -4.72 -2.57 -11.71
C CYS A 68 -5.95 -3.38 -12.07
N VAL A 69 -6.57 -3.04 -13.20
CA VAL A 69 -7.61 -3.85 -13.83
C VAL A 69 -6.94 -4.73 -14.86
N ASP A 70 -7.27 -6.03 -14.84
CA ASP A 70 -6.93 -6.92 -15.94
C ASP A 70 -7.92 -6.67 -17.07
N LEU A 71 -7.42 -6.16 -18.19
CA LEU A 71 -8.23 -5.78 -19.35
C LEU A 71 -8.24 -6.87 -20.43
N GLY A 72 -7.52 -7.97 -20.23
CA GLY A 72 -7.30 -8.98 -21.26
C GLY A 72 -6.73 -8.41 -22.56
N GLU A 73 -6.81 -9.18 -23.64
CA GLU A 73 -6.27 -8.82 -24.96
C GLU A 73 -7.05 -7.70 -25.67
N VAL A 74 -8.32 -7.49 -25.30
CA VAL A 74 -9.24 -6.60 -26.04
C VAL A 74 -9.21 -5.16 -25.51
N GLY A 75 -8.78 -4.93 -24.27
CA GLY A 75 -8.64 -3.59 -23.69
C GLY A 75 -9.96 -2.93 -23.27
N LEU A 76 -9.85 -1.70 -22.74
CA LEU A 76 -10.98 -0.76 -22.58
C LEU A 76 -11.27 -0.10 -23.94
N PRO A 77 -12.54 0.30 -24.22
CA PRO A 77 -12.88 1.00 -25.45
C PRO A 77 -12.09 2.30 -25.66
#